data_AF-A0A5C6AMV9-F1
#
_entry.id   AF-A0A5C6AMV9-F1
#
_cell.length_a   1.000
_cell.length_b   1.000
_cell.length_c   1.000
_cell.angle_alpha   90.00
_cell.angle_beta   90.00
_cell.angle_gamma   90.00
#
_symmetry.space_group_name_H-M   'P 1'
#
loop_
_entity.id
_entity.type
_entity.pdbx_description
1 polymer ?
#
loop_
_entity_poly.entity_id
_entity_poly.type
_entity_poly.pdbx_seq_one_letter_code
_entity_poly.pdbx_strand_id
1 'polypeptide(L)'
;MGFSTIYLKPFRFDRVIDTEHAEVLFEFSDTEHEDENGEPGGDGKPPTYYCQWIPTEDRAGLEWDKNEKFYHGKEWLEYLIERFIEPWGYKLNGEVPWYIDDFEQAGMLTVKDNIVSEEPRDIEAIKSEYGQIDLYGS
;
A
#
# COMPACT_ATOMS: atom_id res chain seq x y z
N MET A 1 -11.98 3.92 18.48
CA MET A 1 -10.67 3.23 18.42
C MET A 1 -10.50 2.80 16.97
N GLY A 2 -9.42 3.22 16.31
CA GLY A 2 -9.09 2.75 14.97
C GLY A 2 -8.11 1.60 15.08
N PHE A 3 -8.06 0.74 14.07
CA PHE A 3 -7.03 -0.27 13.88
C PHE A 3 -6.14 0.15 12.70
N SER A 4 -4.98 -0.48 12.56
CA SER A 4 -4.04 -0.26 11.46
C SER A 4 -3.74 -1.59 10.78
N THR A 5 -3.70 -1.60 9.45
CA THR A 5 -3.15 -2.72 8.70
C THR A 5 -1.65 -2.53 8.57
N ILE A 6 -0.87 -3.51 9.02
CA ILE A 6 0.59 -3.49 8.98
C ILE A 6 1.05 -4.24 7.73
N TYR A 7 1.95 -3.64 6.95
CA TYR A 7 2.55 -4.24 5.76
C TYR A 7 4.06 -4.39 5.96
N LEU A 8 4.58 -5.61 5.78
CA LEU A 8 5.93 -5.98 6.26
C LEU A 8 7.05 -5.88 5.22
N LYS A 9 6.72 -5.59 3.96
CA LYS A 9 7.69 -5.55 2.85
C LYS A 9 7.31 -4.52 1.79
N PRO A 10 8.28 -4.02 1.00
CA PRO A 10 8.00 -3.23 -0.18
C PRO A 10 7.63 -4.12 -1.37
N PHE A 11 6.81 -3.59 -2.28
CA PHE A 11 6.75 -4.03 -3.66
C PHE A 11 7.96 -3.51 -4.44
N ARG A 12 8.21 -4.08 -5.62
CA ARG A 12 9.29 -3.69 -6.52
C ARG A 12 8.76 -3.35 -7.90
N PHE A 13 9.26 -2.25 -8.44
CA PHE A 13 9.09 -1.96 -9.85
C PHE A 13 10.00 -2.86 -10.69
N ASP A 14 9.64 -3.10 -11.94
CA ASP A 14 10.46 -3.81 -12.91
C ASP A 14 11.78 -3.08 -13.24
N ARG A 15 11.81 -1.78 -12.97
CA ARG A 15 12.96 -0.88 -13.09
C ARG A 15 12.80 0.30 -12.14
N VAL A 16 13.91 0.96 -11.83
CA VAL A 16 13.90 2.22 -11.08
C VAL A 16 13.03 3.23 -11.83
N ILE A 17 12.06 3.84 -11.14
CA ILE A 17 11.17 4.83 -11.74
C ILE A 17 11.86 6.20 -11.84
N ASP A 18 11.44 7.00 -12.82
CA ASP A 18 11.97 8.34 -13.00
C ASP A 18 11.71 9.22 -11.76
N THR A 19 12.58 10.21 -11.54
CA THR A 19 12.50 11.05 -10.33
C THR A 19 11.17 11.80 -10.28
N GLU A 20 10.75 12.35 -11.42
CA GLU A 20 9.48 13.07 -11.55
C GLU A 20 8.28 12.17 -11.20
N HIS A 21 8.30 10.90 -11.61
CA HIS A 21 7.23 9.95 -11.29
C HIS A 21 7.23 9.57 -9.80
N ALA A 22 8.40 9.42 -9.18
CA ALA A 22 8.50 9.19 -7.74
C ALA A 22 7.99 10.40 -6.94
N GLU A 23 8.36 11.62 -7.35
CA GLU A 23 7.87 12.85 -6.72
C GLU A 23 6.35 12.96 -6.83
N VAL A 24 5.75 12.67 -7.99
CA VAL A 24 4.29 12.66 -8.16
C VAL A 24 3.62 11.64 -7.23
N LEU A 25 4.16 10.43 -7.09
CA LEU A 25 3.60 9.43 -6.16
C LEU A 25 3.70 9.88 -4.71
N PHE A 26 4.83 10.48 -4.33
CA PHE A 26 5.06 10.97 -2.97
C PHE A 26 4.13 12.14 -2.64
N GLU A 27 4.04 13.15 -3.52
CA GLU A 27 3.13 14.29 -3.34
C GLU A 27 1.67 13.83 -3.30
N PHE A 28 1.30 12.85 -4.13
CA PHE A 28 -0.03 12.26 -4.10
C PHE A 28 -0.32 11.61 -2.75
N SER A 29 0.59 10.79 -2.22
CA SER A 29 0.41 10.16 -0.89
C SER A 29 0.37 11.15 0.28
N ASP A 30 1.04 12.29 0.17
CA ASP A 30 1.04 13.35 1.20
C ASP A 30 -0.19 14.26 1.13
N THR A 31 -1.06 14.06 0.13
CA THR A 31 -2.27 14.86 -0.08
C THR A 31 -3.51 14.16 0.47
N GLU A 32 -4.38 14.92 1.17
CA GLU A 32 -5.70 14.44 1.56
C GLU A 32 -6.65 14.38 0.35
N HIS A 33 -7.32 13.25 0.18
CA HIS A 33 -8.17 12.95 -0.95
C HIS A 33 -9.66 12.98 -0.57
N GLU A 34 -10.29 14.13 -0.79
CA GLU A 34 -11.73 14.34 -0.59
C GLU A 34 -12.41 14.81 -1.89
N ASP A 35 -13.70 14.52 -2.03
CA ASP A 35 -14.51 15.06 -3.10
C ASP A 35 -15.16 16.41 -2.74
N GLU A 36 -16.02 16.93 -3.62
CA GLU A 36 -16.71 18.22 -3.42
C GLU A 36 -17.60 18.29 -2.17
N ASN A 37 -18.00 17.13 -1.62
CA ASN A 37 -18.79 17.03 -0.40
C ASN A 37 -17.93 16.74 0.83
N GLY A 38 -16.60 16.62 0.68
CA GLY A 38 -15.69 16.23 1.75
C GLY A 38 -15.70 14.71 2.01
N GLU A 39 -16.17 13.89 1.07
CA GLU A 39 -16.21 12.43 1.22
C GLU A 39 -15.18 11.75 0.28
N PRO A 40 -14.54 10.65 0.70
CA PRO A 40 -13.63 9.89 -0.15
C PRO A 40 -14.43 8.82 -0.94
N GLY A 41 -13.79 8.22 -1.95
CA GLY A 41 -14.37 7.09 -2.68
C GLY A 41 -15.37 7.47 -3.79
N GLY A 42 -15.67 6.50 -4.65
CA GLY A 42 -16.49 6.62 -5.86
C GLY A 42 -15.78 6.07 -7.10
N ASP A 43 -16.52 5.93 -8.21
CA ASP A 43 -15.99 5.33 -9.45
C ASP A 43 -14.84 6.20 -10.01
N GLY A 44 -13.62 5.66 -10.01
CA GLY A 44 -12.42 6.36 -10.42
C GLY A 44 -11.87 7.43 -9.46
N LYS A 45 -12.36 7.46 -8.21
CA LYS A 45 -11.87 8.32 -7.12
C LYS A 45 -10.93 7.54 -6.18
N PRO A 46 -10.08 8.23 -5.40
CA PRO A 46 -9.23 7.60 -4.39
C PRO A 46 -10.06 6.77 -3.37
N PRO A 47 -9.60 5.57 -2.95
CA PRO A 47 -10.35 4.67 -2.07
C PRO A 47 -10.74 5.26 -0.71
N THR A 48 -9.81 5.99 -0.08
CA THR A 48 -10.02 6.70 1.19
C THR A 48 -9.33 8.06 1.15
N TYR A 49 -9.28 8.78 2.27
CA TYR A 49 -8.64 10.09 2.37
C TYR A 49 -7.11 10.06 2.22
N TYR A 50 -6.44 9.00 2.67
CA TYR A 50 -4.99 8.97 2.76
C TYR A 50 -4.43 7.69 2.14
N CYS A 51 -3.55 7.86 1.15
CA CYS A 51 -2.78 6.79 0.56
C CYS A 51 -1.45 6.64 1.31
N GLN A 52 -1.22 5.51 1.94
CA GLN A 52 0.01 5.26 2.71
C GLN A 52 1.03 4.39 1.97
N TRP A 53 0.78 4.12 0.69
CA TRP A 53 1.80 3.55 -0.20
C TRP A 53 2.65 4.68 -0.77
N ILE A 54 3.94 4.67 -0.40
CA ILE A 54 4.92 5.67 -0.81
C ILE A 54 6.04 5.01 -1.62
N PRO A 55 6.65 5.72 -2.60
CA PRO A 55 7.83 5.20 -3.27
C PRO A 55 8.98 5.04 -2.28
N THR A 56 9.77 3.98 -2.45
CA THR A 56 11.01 3.77 -1.67
C THR A 56 12.03 4.86 -1.99
N GLU A 57 12.95 5.17 -1.07
CA GLU A 57 13.99 6.20 -1.28
C GLU A 57 14.88 5.91 -2.52
N ASP A 58 15.09 4.62 -2.82
CA ASP A 58 15.84 4.16 -3.99
C ASP A 58 15.02 4.21 -5.30
N ARG A 59 13.73 4.56 -5.23
CA ARG A 59 12.75 4.59 -6.35
C ARG A 59 12.60 3.24 -7.07
N ALA A 60 13.01 2.16 -6.44
CA ALA A 60 12.92 0.82 -7.01
C ALA A 60 11.68 0.05 -6.52
N GLY A 61 10.85 0.66 -5.67
CA GLY A 61 9.69 0.02 -5.08
C GLY A 61 8.66 0.98 -4.49
N LEU A 62 7.65 0.36 -3.89
CA LEU A 62 6.56 1.02 -3.19
C LEU A 62 6.40 0.34 -1.83
N GLU A 63 6.35 1.11 -0.75
CA GLU A 63 6.27 0.60 0.62
C GLU A 63 5.24 1.36 1.44
N TRP A 64 4.80 0.72 2.52
CA TRP A 64 3.92 1.38 3.48
C TRP A 64 4.72 2.37 4.33
N ASP A 65 4.19 3.58 4.51
CA ASP A 65 4.83 4.68 5.25
C ASP A 65 4.95 4.46 6.77
N LYS A 66 4.38 3.37 7.29
CA LYS A 66 4.37 2.96 8.71
C LYS A 66 3.50 3.84 9.63
N ASN A 67 2.67 4.72 9.06
CA ASN A 67 1.70 5.48 9.84
C ASN A 67 0.47 4.62 10.19
N GLU A 68 -0.23 4.99 11.26
CA GLU A 68 -1.44 4.27 11.69
C GLU A 68 -2.63 4.45 10.74
N LYS A 69 -3.64 3.58 10.92
CA LYS A 69 -4.96 3.64 10.29
C LYS A 69 -4.97 3.49 8.77
N PHE A 70 -4.07 2.65 8.27
CA PHE A 70 -4.09 2.31 6.85
C PHE A 70 -5.22 1.32 6.53
N TYR A 71 -6.21 1.82 5.80
CA TYR A 71 -7.37 1.05 5.31
C TYR A 71 -7.28 0.86 3.79
N HIS A 72 -7.89 -0.21 3.29
CA HIS A 72 -8.03 -0.47 1.85
C HIS A 72 -6.71 -0.52 1.07
N GLY A 73 -5.66 -1.10 1.66
CA GLY A 73 -4.33 -1.12 1.03
C GLY A 73 -4.32 -1.84 -0.32
N LYS A 74 -5.18 -2.86 -0.52
CA LYS A 74 -5.35 -3.51 -1.82
C LYS A 74 -5.94 -2.54 -2.86
N GLU A 75 -7.05 -1.89 -2.54
CA GLU A 75 -7.73 -0.96 -3.44
C GLU A 75 -6.85 0.26 -3.75
N TRP A 76 -6.02 0.71 -2.81
CA TRP A 76 -5.02 1.74 -3.05
C TRP A 76 -3.95 1.30 -4.06
N LEU A 77 -3.45 0.06 -3.99
CA LEU A 77 -2.53 -0.45 -5.00
C LEU A 77 -3.19 -0.49 -6.38
N GLU A 78 -4.41 -1.02 -6.46
CA GLU A 78 -5.17 -1.09 -7.73
C GLU A 78 -5.35 0.32 -8.31
N TYR A 79 -5.68 1.30 -7.48
CA TYR A 79 -5.81 2.70 -7.88
C TYR A 79 -4.49 3.30 -8.40
N LEU A 80 -3.40 3.16 -7.65
CA LEU A 80 -2.10 3.69 -8.06
C LEU A 80 -1.61 3.04 -9.35
N ILE A 81 -1.89 1.74 -9.51
CA ILE A 81 -1.56 0.98 -10.72
C ILE A 81 -2.30 1.54 -11.94
N GLU A 82 -3.62 1.65 -11.85
CA GLU A 82 -4.48 2.12 -12.95
C GLU A 82 -4.17 3.58 -13.33
N ARG A 83 -3.87 4.43 -12.34
CA ARG A 83 -3.78 5.89 -12.53
C ARG A 83 -2.39 6.41 -12.82
N PHE A 84 -1.35 5.73 -12.36
CA PHE A 84 0.02 6.23 -12.46
C PHE A 84 0.95 5.17 -13.06
N ILE A 85 1.07 4.01 -12.41
CA ILE A 85 2.15 3.06 -12.70
C ILE A 85 2.01 2.45 -14.10
N GLU A 86 0.82 1.96 -14.46
CA GLU A 86 0.57 1.38 -15.77
C GLU A 86 0.59 2.43 -16.90
N PRO A 87 -0.04 3.61 -16.77
CA PRO A 87 0.08 4.69 -17.76
C PRO A 87 1.51 5.17 -18.02
N TRP A 88 2.38 5.15 -17.02
CA TRP A 88 3.81 5.47 -17.17
C TRP A 88 4.63 4.30 -17.77
N GLY A 89 4.03 3.11 -17.90
CA GLY A 89 4.66 1.94 -18.50
C GLY A 89 5.59 1.17 -17.58
N TYR A 90 5.36 1.23 -16.26
CA TYR A 90 6.05 0.40 -15.28
C TYR A 90 5.21 -0.79 -14.85
N LYS A 91 5.87 -1.78 -14.26
CA LYS A 91 5.24 -2.94 -13.66
C LYS A 91 5.63 -3.06 -12.20
N LEU A 92 4.63 -3.12 -11.34
CA LEU A 92 4.79 -3.44 -9.92
C LEU A 92 4.68 -4.95 -9.72
N ASN A 93 5.53 -5.49 -8.85
CA ASN A 93 5.59 -6.90 -8.49
C ASN A 93 5.97 -7.06 -7.02
N GLY A 94 5.52 -8.14 -6.39
CA GLY A 94 5.97 -8.53 -5.07
C GLY A 94 4.90 -9.22 -4.24
N GLU A 95 5.34 -9.80 -3.13
CA GLU A 95 4.50 -10.46 -2.14
C GLU A 95 4.73 -9.73 -0.81
N VAL A 96 3.70 -9.03 -0.35
CA VAL A 96 3.75 -8.22 0.87
C VAL A 96 2.85 -8.85 1.92
N PRO A 97 3.45 -9.44 2.97
CA PRO A 97 2.69 -9.94 4.11
C PRO A 97 2.03 -8.77 4.84
N TRP A 98 0.80 -9.00 5.29
CA TRP A 98 0.09 -8.03 6.10
C TRP A 98 -0.64 -8.67 7.28
N TYR A 99 -0.89 -7.89 8.32
CA TYR A 99 -1.76 -8.29 9.43
C TYR A 99 -2.41 -7.10 10.12
N ILE A 100 -3.50 -7.37 10.83
CA ILE A 100 -4.21 -6.45 11.72
C ILE A 100 -4.23 -7.10 13.10
N ASP A 101 -3.52 -6.49 14.06
CA ASP A 101 -3.31 -7.08 15.39
C ASP A 101 -4.63 -7.24 16.16
N ASP A 102 -5.44 -6.18 16.21
CA ASP A 102 -6.72 -6.13 16.92
C ASP A 102 -7.74 -7.18 16.48
N PHE A 103 -7.63 -7.69 15.24
CA PHE A 103 -8.59 -8.63 14.67
C PHE A 103 -8.03 -10.01 14.40
N GLU A 104 -6.76 -10.24 14.73
CA GLU A 104 -6.05 -11.50 14.43
C GLU A 104 -6.18 -11.91 12.95
N GLN A 105 -6.27 -10.90 12.06
CA GLN A 105 -6.36 -11.11 10.61
C GLN A 105 -5.00 -10.92 9.98
N ALA A 106 -4.68 -11.76 9.01
CA ALA A 106 -3.46 -11.65 8.25
C ALA A 106 -3.64 -12.19 6.83
N GLY A 107 -2.70 -11.84 5.97
CA GLY A 107 -2.73 -12.26 4.58
C GLY A 107 -1.44 -11.99 3.85
N MET A 108 -1.46 -12.34 2.58
CA MET A 108 -0.44 -11.99 1.61
C MET A 108 -1.08 -11.16 0.51
N LEU A 109 -0.57 -9.95 0.33
CA LEU A 109 -0.94 -9.08 -0.78
C LEU A 109 0.10 -9.26 -1.89
N THR A 110 -0.32 -9.84 -3.01
CA THR A 110 0.55 -10.21 -4.12
C THR A 110 0.23 -9.38 -5.34
N VAL A 111 1.23 -8.69 -5.87
CA VAL A 111 1.16 -8.01 -7.16
C VAL A 111 2.04 -8.75 -8.15
N LYS A 112 1.47 -9.08 -9.31
CA LYS A 112 2.21 -9.70 -10.42
C LYS A 112 1.85 -9.01 -11.72
N ASP A 113 2.84 -8.38 -12.36
CA ASP A 113 2.65 -7.61 -13.59
C ASP A 113 1.44 -6.67 -13.48
N ASN A 114 1.39 -5.84 -12.44
CA ASN A 114 0.28 -4.91 -12.15
C ASN A 114 -1.08 -5.55 -11.76
N ILE A 115 -1.16 -6.87 -11.64
CA ILE A 115 -2.38 -7.55 -11.17
C ILE A 115 -2.29 -7.79 -9.68
N VAL A 116 -3.20 -7.19 -8.91
CA VAL A 116 -3.27 -7.30 -7.46
C VAL A 116 -4.16 -8.48 -7.06
N SER A 117 -3.69 -9.28 -6.12
CA SER A 117 -4.42 -10.40 -5.53
C SER A 117 -4.11 -10.47 -4.05
N GLU A 118 -5.05 -10.99 -3.27
CA GLU A 118 -4.89 -11.12 -1.83
C GLU A 118 -5.37 -12.50 -1.41
N GLU A 119 -4.63 -13.12 -0.49
CA GLU A 119 -5.02 -14.38 0.12
C GLU A 119 -4.86 -14.32 1.65
N PRO A 120 -5.86 -14.78 2.42
CA PRO A 120 -5.76 -14.83 3.87
C PRO A 120 -4.71 -15.85 4.31
N ARG A 121 -4.03 -15.54 5.41
CA ARG A 121 -3.00 -16.36 6.04
C ARG A 121 -3.20 -16.39 7.54
N ASP A 122 -2.61 -17.40 8.18
CA ASP A 122 -2.54 -17.47 9.62
C ASP A 122 -1.61 -16.37 10.17
N ILE A 123 -2.08 -15.63 11.19
CA ILE A 123 -1.32 -14.49 11.74
C ILE A 123 -0.05 -14.93 12.46
N GLU A 124 -0.07 -16.08 13.15
CA GLU A 124 1.13 -16.59 13.83
C GLU A 124 2.20 -16.99 12.80
N ALA A 125 1.79 -17.60 11.68
CA ALA A 125 2.68 -17.90 10.57
C ALA A 125 3.31 -16.63 9.96
N ILE A 126 2.50 -15.59 9.69
CA ILE A 126 3.01 -14.31 9.17
C ILE A 126 4.02 -13.69 10.14
N LYS A 127 3.66 -13.58 11.43
CA LYS A 127 4.55 -12.99 12.44
C LYS A 127 5.83 -13.79 12.65
N SER A 128 5.74 -15.12 12.62
CA SER A 128 6.91 -15.99 12.77
C SER A 128 7.86 -15.93 11.57
N GLU A 129 7.33 -15.79 10.35
CA GLU A 129 8.14 -15.84 9.13
C GLU A 129 8.71 -14.46 8.74
N TYR A 130 7.90 -13.41 8.92
CA TYR A 130 8.21 -12.06 8.43
C TYR A 130 8.48 -11.05 9.55
N GLY A 131 8.27 -11.44 10.80
CA GLY A 131 8.39 -10.57 11.96
C GLY A 131 7.11 -9.80 12.25
N GLN A 132 7.18 -8.91 13.24
CA GLN A 132 6.08 -8.06 13.66
C GLN A 132 6.60 -6.64 13.93
N ILE A 133 5.74 -5.67 13.66
CA ILE A 133 5.92 -4.26 13.99
C ILE A 133 4.94 -3.94 15.12
N ASP A 134 5.47 -3.40 16.22
CA ASP A 134 4.65 -2.83 17.29
C ASP A 134 4.43 -1.34 16.99
N LEU A 135 3.25 -1.02 16.43
CA LEU A 135 2.88 0.37 16.13
C LEU A 135 2.56 1.20 17.38
N TYR A 136 2.21 0.53 18.49
CA TYR A 136 1.75 1.16 19.73
C TYR A 136 2.80 1.13 20.84
N GLY A 137 3.91 0.43 20.60
CA GLY A 137 5.02 0.27 21.53
C GLY A 137 6.06 1.37 21.43
N SER A 138 6.24 2.07 22.56
CA SER A 138 7.49 2.74 22.93
C SER A 138 8.01 2.16 24.24
#